data_AF-A0A4Q6BCQ9-F1
#
_entry.id   AF-A0A4Q6BCQ9-F1
#
_cell.length_a   1.000
_cell.length_b   1.000
_cell.length_c   1.000
_cell.angle_alpha   90.00
_cell.angle_beta   90.00
_cell.angle_gamma   90.00
#
_symmetry.space_group_name_H-M   'P 1'
#
loop_
_entity.id
_entity.type
_entity.pdbx_description
1 polymer ?
#
loop_
_entity_poly.entity_id
_entity_poly.type
_entity_poly.pdbx_seq_one_letter_code
_entity_poly.pdbx_strand_id
1 'polypeptide(L)'
;LSQWSPNPLSTALSQRWMTAKMASLGMTEIPIVPVDHHQGHVAGAVFTSGWNECLAITLDGLGDGRSGRVSVWKDNRIEPVSELAAADSFGILFEHVTNILNYRELEDEGKVMALANFATPVGDDENPVLKLIDRRPGEIRFRYQGWALREELAKIFWKYPPEQMAYMTQRTLEVCVPEWITYWLKKTGQKKLVMAGGVASNVKLNGLIRALPEVEHLSI
;
A
#
# COMPACT_ATOMS: atom_id res chain seq x y z
N LEU A 1 11.02 -9.14 1.59
CA LEU A 1 10.78 -7.77 1.10
C LEU A 1 11.67 -6.84 1.91
N SER A 2 12.37 -5.88 1.28
CA SER A 2 13.32 -5.00 1.98
C SER A 2 12.77 -3.58 2.11
N GLN A 3 13.11 -2.92 3.22
CA GLN A 3 12.83 -1.49 3.44
C GLN A 3 13.67 -0.57 2.56
N TRP A 4 14.76 -1.09 2.01
CA TRP A 4 15.66 -0.38 1.12
C TRP A 4 15.49 -0.90 -0.29
N SER A 5 15.54 -0.01 -1.27
CA SER A 5 15.55 -0.40 -2.66
C SER A 5 16.81 -1.20 -2.98
N PRO A 6 16.72 -2.24 -3.82
CA PRO A 6 17.88 -3.00 -4.25
C PRO A 6 18.84 -2.08 -5.02
N ASN A 7 20.13 -2.19 -4.70
CA ASN A 7 21.22 -1.55 -5.44
C ASN A 7 21.88 -2.54 -6.41
N PRO A 8 22.67 -2.07 -7.40
CA PRO A 8 23.27 -2.94 -8.42
C PRO A 8 24.07 -4.12 -7.85
N LEU A 9 24.77 -3.91 -6.73
CA LEU A 9 25.53 -4.95 -6.05
C LEU A 9 24.60 -6.00 -5.44
N SER A 10 23.59 -5.58 -4.69
CA SER A 10 22.62 -6.49 -4.07
C SER A 10 21.85 -7.29 -5.13
N THR A 11 21.48 -6.68 -6.26
CA THR A 11 20.81 -7.35 -7.37
C THR A 11 21.74 -8.39 -8.02
N ALA A 12 22.99 -8.02 -8.30
CA ALA A 12 23.96 -8.95 -8.89
C ALA A 12 24.26 -10.15 -7.98
N LEU A 13 24.42 -9.91 -6.67
CA LEU A 13 24.63 -10.96 -5.68
C LEU A 13 23.42 -11.89 -5.58
N SER A 14 22.21 -11.32 -5.54
CA SER A 14 20.95 -12.08 -5.47
C SER A 14 20.77 -12.93 -6.73
N GLN A 15 21.02 -12.36 -7.91
CA GLN A 15 20.93 -13.06 -9.19
C GLN A 15 21.92 -14.23 -9.26
N ARG A 16 23.17 -14.00 -8.85
CA ARG A 16 24.20 -15.05 -8.84
C ARG A 16 23.82 -16.17 -7.87
N TRP A 17 23.36 -15.83 -6.68
CA TRP A 17 22.91 -16.81 -5.69
C TRP A 17 21.71 -17.63 -6.19
N MET A 18 20.68 -16.97 -6.74
CA MET A 18 19.52 -17.63 -7.34
C MET A 18 19.92 -18.56 -8.49
N THR A 19 20.79 -18.10 -9.40
CA THR A 19 21.27 -18.90 -10.52
C THR A 19 22.02 -20.14 -10.03
N ALA A 20 22.93 -19.99 -9.06
CA ALA A 20 23.64 -21.13 -8.48
C ALA A 20 22.69 -22.11 -7.78
N LYS A 21 21.68 -21.60 -7.06
CA LYS A 21 20.68 -22.41 -6.38
C LYS A 21 19.83 -23.20 -7.38
N MET A 22 19.35 -22.57 -8.45
CA MET A 22 18.57 -23.23 -9.50
C MET A 22 19.40 -24.27 -10.26
N ALA A 23 20.68 -23.96 -10.56
CA ALA A 23 21.59 -24.92 -11.15
C ALA A 23 21.80 -26.16 -10.26
N SER A 24 21.88 -25.98 -8.94
CA SER A 24 21.98 -27.11 -7.99
C SER A 24 20.72 -28.00 -7.97
N LEU A 25 19.59 -27.51 -8.47
CA LEU A 25 18.34 -28.25 -8.64
C LEU A 25 18.19 -28.83 -10.07
N GLY A 26 19.22 -28.74 -10.91
CA GLY A 26 19.20 -29.21 -12.30
C GLY A 26 18.50 -28.25 -13.28
N MET A 27 18.16 -27.04 -12.85
CA MET A 27 17.49 -26.02 -13.67
C MET A 27 18.52 -25.02 -14.22
N THR A 28 19.27 -25.42 -15.25
CA THR A 28 20.38 -24.63 -15.82
C THR A 28 20.01 -23.86 -17.10
N GLU A 29 18.97 -24.30 -17.81
CA GLU A 29 18.54 -23.73 -19.10
C GLU A 29 17.43 -22.67 -18.95
N ILE A 30 16.94 -22.45 -17.72
CA ILE A 30 15.79 -21.57 -17.47
C ILE A 30 16.31 -20.16 -17.14
N PRO A 31 15.93 -19.12 -17.90
CA PRO A 31 16.30 -17.76 -17.58
C PRO A 31 15.61 -17.31 -16.29
N ILE A 32 16.39 -16.73 -15.38
CA ILE A 32 15.90 -16.18 -14.13
C ILE A 32 15.89 -14.66 -14.27
N VAL A 33 14.72 -14.05 -14.15
CA VAL A 33 14.55 -12.60 -14.27
C VAL A 33 13.99 -12.07 -12.95
N PRO A 34 14.73 -11.22 -12.21
CA PRO A 34 14.20 -10.54 -11.05
C PRO A 34 13.21 -9.47 -11.52
N VAL A 35 12.06 -9.38 -10.86
CA VAL A 35 11.00 -8.43 -11.17
C VAL A 35 10.75 -7.57 -9.93
N ASP A 36 10.60 -6.26 -10.14
CA ASP A 36 10.18 -5.33 -9.09
C ASP A 36 8.81 -5.76 -8.53
N HIS A 37 8.70 -5.84 -7.21
CA HIS A 37 7.54 -6.29 -6.46
C HIS A 37 6.27 -5.56 -6.85
N HIS A 38 6.33 -4.22 -6.88
CA HIS A 38 5.18 -3.40 -7.26
C HIS A 38 4.87 -3.52 -8.75
N GLN A 39 5.87 -3.68 -9.61
CA GLN A 39 5.64 -4.00 -11.02
C GLN A 39 4.93 -5.34 -11.20
N GLY A 40 5.27 -6.35 -10.41
CA GLY A 40 4.57 -7.64 -10.40
C GLY A 40 3.10 -7.48 -10.02
N HIS A 41 2.81 -6.72 -8.95
CA HIS A 41 1.44 -6.41 -8.56
C HIS A 41 0.66 -5.63 -9.63
N VAL A 42 1.25 -4.57 -10.21
CA VAL A 42 0.61 -3.79 -11.28
C VAL A 42 0.32 -4.69 -12.48
N ALA A 43 1.29 -5.50 -12.92
CA ALA A 43 1.12 -6.42 -14.04
C ALA A 43 -0.07 -7.35 -13.82
N GLY A 44 -0.14 -7.99 -12.63
CA GLY A 44 -1.25 -8.87 -12.28
C GLY A 44 -2.63 -8.20 -12.40
N ALA A 45 -2.75 -6.93 -12.01
CA ALA A 45 -4.00 -6.19 -12.06
C ALA A 45 -4.33 -5.67 -13.47
N VAL A 46 -3.36 -5.08 -14.17
CA VAL A 46 -3.63 -4.48 -15.50
C VAL A 46 -3.95 -5.54 -16.54
N PHE A 47 -3.23 -6.67 -16.54
CA PHE A 47 -3.44 -7.74 -17.51
C PHE A 47 -4.76 -8.50 -17.30
N THR A 48 -5.32 -8.46 -16.09
CA THR A 48 -6.62 -9.09 -15.78
C THR A 48 -7.80 -8.13 -15.83
N SER A 49 -7.56 -6.81 -15.88
CA SER A 49 -8.62 -5.79 -15.92
C SER A 49 -9.45 -5.78 -17.22
N GLY A 50 -8.91 -6.31 -18.31
CA GLY A 50 -9.50 -6.20 -19.65
C GLY A 50 -9.44 -4.80 -20.26
N TRP A 51 -8.64 -3.88 -19.70
CA TRP A 51 -8.49 -2.52 -20.19
C TRP A 51 -7.13 -2.29 -20.86
N ASN A 52 -7.13 -1.47 -21.92
CA ASN A 52 -5.91 -1.09 -22.66
C ASN A 52 -5.27 0.20 -22.14
N GLU A 53 -6.03 1.00 -21.38
CA GLU A 53 -5.55 2.24 -20.76
C GLU A 53 -6.23 2.46 -19.40
N CYS A 54 -5.44 2.65 -18.34
CA CYS A 54 -5.93 2.97 -17.00
C CYS A 54 -4.82 3.52 -16.09
N LEU A 55 -5.23 4.11 -14.96
CA LEU A 55 -4.33 4.33 -13.84
C LEU A 55 -4.18 3.02 -13.07
N ALA A 56 -2.95 2.64 -12.75
CA ALA A 56 -2.64 1.48 -11.93
C ALA A 56 -1.97 1.92 -10.65
N ILE A 57 -2.54 1.53 -9.52
CA ILE A 57 -2.04 1.87 -8.19
C ILE A 57 -1.76 0.61 -7.40
N THR A 58 -0.60 0.54 -6.76
CA THR A 58 -0.33 -0.47 -5.74
C THR A 58 -0.19 0.19 -4.38
N LEU A 59 -0.76 -0.45 -3.37
CA LEU A 59 -0.62 -0.09 -1.96
C LEU A 59 -0.41 -1.38 -1.16
N ASP A 60 0.73 -1.47 -0.50
CA ASP A 60 1.20 -2.65 0.20
C ASP A 60 1.98 -2.30 1.46
N GLY A 61 2.33 -3.30 2.27
CA GLY A 61 3.22 -3.12 3.42
C GLY A 61 4.61 -2.67 3.00
N LEU A 62 5.27 -3.49 2.17
CA LEU A 62 6.68 -3.33 1.85
C LEU A 62 7.05 -4.04 0.55
N GLY A 63 7.81 -3.40 -0.35
CA GLY A 63 8.40 -4.05 -1.51
C GLY A 63 9.43 -3.18 -2.20
N ASP A 64 10.67 -3.67 -2.34
CA ASP A 64 11.78 -2.97 -3.00
C ASP A 64 11.98 -1.51 -2.54
N GLY A 65 11.85 -1.27 -1.23
CA GLY A 65 11.95 0.07 -0.63
C GLY A 65 10.72 0.96 -0.78
N ARG A 66 9.60 0.40 -1.23
CA ARG A 66 8.34 1.11 -1.48
C ARG A 66 7.20 0.47 -0.71
N SER A 67 6.15 1.25 -0.53
CA SER A 67 4.86 0.79 -0.01
C SER A 67 3.74 1.03 -1.01
N GLY A 68 3.99 1.77 -2.08
CA GLY A 68 3.04 1.97 -3.14
C GLY A 68 3.66 2.54 -4.39
N ARG A 69 2.94 2.41 -5.49
CA ARG A 69 3.35 2.89 -6.80
C ARG A 69 2.14 3.30 -7.61
N VAL A 70 2.24 4.46 -8.24
CA VAL A 70 1.30 4.96 -9.26
C VAL A 70 1.96 4.74 -10.61
N SER A 71 1.23 4.12 -11.53
CA SER A 71 1.67 3.90 -12.90
C SER A 71 0.52 4.14 -13.87
N VAL A 72 0.84 4.49 -15.10
CA VAL A 72 -0.13 4.50 -16.20
C VAL A 72 0.08 3.23 -17.00
N TRP A 73 -0.98 2.47 -17.17
CA TRP A 73 -1.04 1.38 -18.14
C TRP A 73 -1.54 1.95 -19.45
N LYS A 74 -0.74 1.86 -20.51
CA LYS A 74 -1.10 2.29 -21.86
C LYS A 74 -0.19 1.62 -22.88
N ASP A 75 -0.71 1.30 -24.07
CA ASP A 75 0.09 0.79 -25.19
C ASP A 75 0.96 -0.43 -24.83
N ASN A 76 0.40 -1.33 -24.01
CA ASN A 76 1.08 -2.50 -23.45
C ASN A 76 2.32 -2.18 -22.58
N ARG A 77 2.38 -0.99 -21.99
CA ARG A 77 3.46 -0.52 -21.12
C ARG A 77 2.92 -0.05 -19.78
N ILE A 78 3.66 -0.41 -18.74
CA ILE A 78 3.45 0.08 -17.37
C ILE A 78 4.46 1.21 -17.14
N GLU A 79 4.00 2.45 -17.20
CA GLU A 79 4.84 3.63 -17.02
C GLU A 79 4.75 4.13 -15.56
N PRO A 80 5.83 4.05 -14.76
CA PRO A 80 5.83 4.61 -13.42
C PRO A 80 5.66 6.13 -13.43
N VAL A 81 4.80 6.64 -12.55
CA VAL A 81 4.54 8.08 -12.39
C VAL A 81 5.02 8.59 -11.03
N SER A 82 4.74 7.83 -9.97
CA SER A 82 5.07 8.19 -8.60
C SER A 82 5.13 6.96 -7.71
N GLU A 83 5.75 7.09 -6.55
CA GLU A 83 5.99 6.02 -5.60
C GLU A 83 5.79 6.54 -4.17
N LEU A 84 5.31 5.66 -3.30
CA LEU A 84 5.32 5.87 -1.85
C LEU A 84 6.49 5.08 -1.27
N ALA A 85 7.29 5.74 -0.44
CA ALA A 85 8.39 5.08 0.23
C ALA A 85 7.86 4.02 1.20
N ALA A 86 8.64 2.96 1.44
CA ALA A 86 8.33 1.96 2.47
C ALA A 86 8.07 2.59 3.85
N ALA A 87 8.72 3.73 4.11
CA ALA A 87 8.57 4.47 5.35
C ALA A 87 7.20 5.17 5.51
N ASP A 88 6.48 5.40 4.42
CA ASP A 88 5.18 6.07 4.37
C ASP A 88 4.03 5.05 4.16
N SER A 89 4.20 3.84 4.71
CA SER A 89 3.36 2.67 4.42
C SER A 89 2.09 2.61 5.28
N PHE A 90 0.93 2.61 4.62
CA PHE A 90 -0.33 2.26 5.25
C PHE A 90 -0.41 0.77 5.63
N GLY A 91 0.29 -0.12 4.93
CA GLY A 91 0.35 -1.52 5.33
C GLY A 91 1.07 -1.69 6.66
N ILE A 92 2.22 -1.03 6.85
CA ILE A 92 2.95 -1.04 8.13
C ILE A 92 2.15 -0.33 9.24
N LEU A 93 1.41 0.74 8.91
CA LEU A 93 0.48 1.35 9.87
C LEU A 93 -0.54 0.34 10.41
N PHE A 94 -1.19 -0.41 9.51
CA PHE A 94 -2.14 -1.46 9.91
C PHE A 94 -1.47 -2.61 10.63
N GLU A 95 -0.29 -3.04 10.21
CA GLU A 95 0.52 -4.08 10.86
C GLU A 95 0.82 -3.70 12.32
N HIS A 96 1.34 -2.50 12.56
CA HIS A 96 1.62 -2.01 13.92
C HIS A 96 0.37 -1.92 14.79
N VAL A 97 -0.75 -1.47 14.24
CA VAL A 97 -2.01 -1.38 15.00
C VAL A 97 -2.55 -2.78 15.29
N THR A 98 -2.49 -3.69 14.33
CA THR A 98 -2.85 -5.11 14.50
C THR A 98 -2.04 -5.74 15.63
N ASN A 99 -0.73 -5.49 15.66
CA ASN A 99 0.16 -5.93 16.73
C ASN A 99 -0.20 -5.34 18.11
N ILE A 100 -0.42 -4.03 18.17
CA ILE A 100 -0.75 -3.32 19.41
C ILE A 100 -2.08 -3.84 20.01
N LEU A 101 -3.02 -4.24 19.16
CA LEU A 101 -4.29 -4.83 19.55
C LEU A 101 -4.18 -6.33 19.91
N ASN A 102 -2.98 -6.90 19.95
CA ASN A 102 -2.70 -8.33 20.19
C ASN A 102 -3.32 -9.27 19.14
N TYR A 103 -3.43 -8.81 17.90
CA TYR A 103 -3.78 -9.65 16.75
C TYR A 103 -2.53 -10.06 15.96
N ARG A 104 -2.70 -11.01 15.04
CA ARG A 104 -1.58 -11.53 14.24
C ARG A 104 -1.32 -10.67 13.00
N GLU A 105 -0.13 -10.06 12.96
CA GLU A 105 0.37 -9.32 11.80
C GLU A 105 0.35 -10.19 10.52
N LEU A 106 0.13 -9.53 9.38
CA LEU A 106 0.04 -10.13 8.03
C LEU A 106 -1.14 -11.10 7.82
N GLU A 107 -2.05 -11.20 8.79
CA GLU A 107 -3.23 -12.06 8.73
C GLU A 107 -4.50 -11.35 9.22
N ASP A 108 -4.41 -10.57 10.30
CA ASP A 108 -5.56 -10.05 11.04
C ASP A 108 -5.86 -8.56 10.80
N GLU A 109 -5.24 -7.89 9.82
CA GLU A 109 -5.54 -6.49 9.48
C GLU A 109 -7.02 -6.29 9.13
N GLY A 110 -7.67 -7.32 8.57
CA GLY A 110 -9.11 -7.35 8.33
C GLY A 110 -9.95 -7.28 9.61
N LYS A 111 -9.45 -7.78 10.74
CA LYS A 111 -10.11 -7.63 12.05
C LYS A 111 -10.06 -6.19 12.55
N VAL A 112 -8.96 -5.47 12.29
CA VAL A 112 -8.88 -4.03 12.60
C VAL A 112 -9.91 -3.25 11.78
N MET A 113 -10.00 -3.52 10.47
CA MET A 113 -11.02 -2.93 9.61
C MET A 113 -12.45 -3.22 10.10
N ALA A 114 -12.73 -4.44 10.55
CA ALA A 114 -14.05 -4.81 11.08
C ALA A 114 -14.34 -4.14 12.44
N LEU A 115 -13.36 -4.15 13.34
CA LEU A 115 -13.44 -3.57 14.68
C LEU A 115 -13.70 -2.06 14.64
N ALA A 116 -13.20 -1.37 13.62
CA ALA A 116 -13.45 0.05 13.38
C ALA A 116 -14.94 0.44 13.31
N ASN A 117 -15.86 -0.50 13.01
CA ASN A 117 -17.29 -0.23 12.93
C ASN A 117 -18.00 -0.21 14.30
N PHE A 118 -17.32 -0.60 15.37
CA PHE A 118 -17.89 -0.67 16.72
C PHE A 118 -17.58 0.57 17.57
N ALA A 119 -16.79 1.51 17.05
CA ALA A 119 -16.46 2.75 17.74
C ALA A 119 -17.49 3.85 17.47
N THR A 120 -17.58 4.80 18.39
CA THR A 120 -18.27 6.07 18.13
C THR A 120 -17.40 6.91 17.19
N PRO A 121 -17.95 7.40 16.05
CA PRO A 121 -17.21 8.28 15.15
C PRO A 121 -16.71 9.55 15.86
N VAL A 122 -15.49 9.98 15.55
CA VAL A 122 -14.90 11.24 16.01
C VAL A 122 -14.51 12.10 14.82
N GLY A 123 -14.40 13.41 15.02
CA GLY A 123 -13.95 14.33 13.97
C GLY A 123 -12.53 14.01 13.48
N ASP A 124 -12.24 14.32 12.21
CA ASP A 124 -10.90 14.14 11.64
C ASP A 124 -9.85 15.02 12.37
N ASP A 125 -10.27 16.16 12.92
CA ASP A 125 -9.47 17.05 13.77
C ASP A 125 -9.20 16.48 15.17
N GLU A 126 -10.02 15.54 15.63
CA GLU A 126 -9.85 14.83 16.89
C GLU A 126 -9.04 13.54 16.75
N ASN A 127 -8.78 13.07 15.52
CA ASN A 127 -8.07 11.82 15.25
C ASN A 127 -6.54 11.99 15.35
N PRO A 128 -5.87 11.54 16.44
CA PRO A 128 -4.43 11.63 16.59
C PRO A 128 -3.64 10.77 15.58
N VAL A 129 -4.20 9.67 15.08
CA VAL A 129 -3.50 8.81 14.09
C VAL A 129 -3.39 9.56 12.75
N LEU A 130 -4.46 10.25 12.34
CA LEU A 130 -4.46 11.06 11.13
C LEU A 130 -3.46 12.22 11.21
N LYS A 131 -3.23 12.79 12.40
CA LYS A 131 -2.24 13.86 12.63
C LYS A 131 -0.79 13.41 12.43
N LEU A 132 -0.52 12.10 12.41
CA LEU A 132 0.80 11.54 12.11
C LEU A 132 1.12 11.56 10.61
N ILE A 133 0.16 11.92 9.75
CA ILE A 133 0.31 11.91 8.31
C ILE A 133 0.23 13.33 7.75
N ASP A 134 1.33 13.77 7.13
CA ASP A 134 1.37 14.96 6.31
C ASP A 134 0.89 14.62 4.89
N ARG A 135 -0.14 15.34 4.43
CA ARG A 135 -0.76 15.15 3.12
C ARG A 135 -0.54 16.39 2.26
N ARG A 136 -0.07 16.19 1.02
CA ARG A 136 0.02 17.23 -0.01
C ARG A 136 -0.50 16.66 -1.33
N PRO A 137 -0.86 17.49 -2.33
CA PRO A 137 -1.33 17.00 -3.62
C PRO A 137 -0.34 16.01 -4.25
N GLY A 138 -0.71 14.72 -4.28
CA GLY A 138 0.10 13.63 -4.83
C GLY A 138 1.17 13.05 -3.90
N GLU A 139 1.29 13.55 -2.67
CA GLU A 139 2.31 13.13 -1.71
C GLU A 139 1.69 12.80 -0.35
N ILE A 140 2.17 11.71 0.24
CA ILE A 140 1.85 11.29 1.60
C ILE A 140 3.18 11.09 2.32
N ARG A 141 3.31 11.67 3.52
CA ARG A 141 4.47 11.52 4.38
C ARG A 141 4.06 11.21 5.81
N PHE A 142 4.70 10.20 6.39
CA PHE A 142 4.51 9.84 7.77
C PHE A 142 5.53 10.60 8.63
N ARG A 143 5.07 11.20 9.73
CA ARG A 143 5.94 11.92 10.68
C ARG A 143 6.93 11.01 11.40
N TYR A 144 6.57 9.73 11.56
CA TYR A 144 7.35 8.72 12.24
C TYR A 144 7.42 7.47 11.39
N GLN A 145 8.51 6.71 11.50
CA GLN A 145 8.81 5.58 10.63
C GLN A 145 9.29 4.39 11.46
N GLY A 146 9.01 3.17 10.99
CA GLY A 146 9.40 1.93 11.66
C GLY A 146 9.02 1.92 13.13
N TRP A 147 9.98 1.60 14.01
CA TRP A 147 9.70 1.48 15.44
C TRP A 147 9.20 2.78 16.09
N ALA A 148 9.65 3.95 15.64
CA ALA A 148 9.16 5.22 16.16
C ALA A 148 7.66 5.42 15.88
N LEU A 149 7.17 4.97 14.72
CA LEU A 149 5.73 5.00 14.42
C LEU A 149 4.96 4.10 15.40
N ARG A 150 5.46 2.89 15.64
CA ARG A 150 4.85 1.96 16.61
C ARG A 150 4.78 2.56 18.01
N GLU A 151 5.83 3.24 18.47
CA GLU A 151 5.85 3.89 19.79
C GLU A 151 4.79 4.99 19.91
N GLU A 152 4.64 5.83 18.88
CA GLU A 152 3.60 6.86 18.87
C GLU A 152 2.19 6.26 18.85
N LEU A 153 1.97 5.21 18.05
CA LEU A 153 0.70 4.49 18.03
C LEU A 153 0.38 3.85 19.38
N ALA A 154 1.38 3.30 20.07
CA ALA A 154 1.20 2.75 21.41
C ALA A 154 0.82 3.85 22.43
N LYS A 155 1.46 5.03 22.37
CA LYS A 155 1.10 6.19 23.22
C LYS A 155 -0.33 6.67 22.97
N ILE A 156 -0.79 6.61 21.72
CA ILE A 156 -2.19 6.89 21.37
C ILE A 156 -3.09 5.80 21.97
N PHE A 157 -2.80 4.53 21.71
CA PHE A 157 -3.61 3.41 22.19
C PHE A 157 -3.81 3.41 23.71
N TRP A 158 -2.81 3.81 24.50
CA TRP A 158 -2.94 3.97 25.96
C TRP A 158 -4.08 4.91 26.41
N LYS A 159 -4.60 5.76 25.52
CA LYS A 159 -5.65 6.76 25.82
C LYS A 159 -7.02 6.41 25.26
N TYR A 160 -7.12 5.38 24.43
CA TYR A 160 -8.35 5.07 23.69
C TYR A 160 -8.65 3.57 23.71
N PRO A 161 -9.93 3.17 23.70
CA PRO A 161 -10.27 1.76 23.64
C PRO A 161 -9.91 1.15 22.26
N PRO A 162 -9.77 -0.20 22.17
CA PRO A 162 -9.40 -0.91 20.94
C PRO A 162 -10.21 -0.53 19.70
N GLU A 163 -11.52 -0.45 19.83
CA GLU A 163 -12.42 -0.07 18.75
C GLU A 163 -12.16 1.35 18.26
N GLN A 164 -11.91 2.28 19.19
CA GLN A 164 -11.59 3.66 18.82
C GLN A 164 -10.24 3.74 18.11
N MET A 165 -9.23 2.99 18.56
CA MET A 165 -7.94 2.90 17.87
C MET A 165 -8.12 2.35 16.44
N ALA A 166 -8.87 1.27 16.29
CA ALA A 166 -9.19 0.70 14.98
C ALA A 166 -9.93 1.69 14.08
N TYR A 167 -10.92 2.41 14.62
CA TYR A 167 -11.63 3.46 13.90
C TYR A 167 -10.70 4.57 13.42
N MET A 168 -9.86 5.10 14.31
CA MET A 168 -8.94 6.18 13.98
C MET A 168 -7.93 5.78 12.89
N THR A 169 -7.42 4.55 12.95
CA THR A 169 -6.52 3.98 11.93
C THR A 169 -7.23 3.78 10.60
N GLN A 170 -8.42 3.16 10.61
CA GLN A 170 -9.21 2.95 9.40
C GLN A 170 -9.60 4.29 8.77
N ARG A 171 -10.05 5.26 9.56
CA ARG A 171 -10.41 6.59 9.10
C ARG A 171 -9.21 7.32 8.48
N THR A 172 -8.02 7.12 9.04
CA THR A 172 -6.78 7.68 8.48
C THR A 172 -6.54 7.19 7.04
N LEU A 173 -6.71 5.89 6.79
CA LEU A 173 -6.62 5.32 5.43
C LEU A 173 -7.71 5.87 4.50
N GLU A 174 -8.95 5.90 4.98
CA GLU A 174 -10.15 6.36 4.25
C GLU A 174 -10.11 7.84 3.86
N VAL A 175 -9.29 8.64 4.55
CA VAL A 175 -9.07 10.05 4.23
C VAL A 175 -7.87 10.20 3.29
N CYS A 176 -6.71 9.64 3.66
CA CYS A 176 -5.47 9.91 2.95
C CYS A 176 -5.44 9.30 1.54
N VAL A 177 -5.91 8.06 1.40
CA VAL A 177 -5.78 7.32 0.13
C VAL A 177 -6.74 7.86 -0.94
N PRO A 178 -8.03 8.10 -0.67
CA PRO A 178 -8.91 8.67 -1.68
C PRO A 178 -8.47 10.05 -2.17
N GLU A 179 -7.95 10.92 -1.29
CA GLU A 179 -7.39 12.22 -1.70
C GLU A 179 -6.18 12.06 -2.62
N TRP A 180 -5.27 11.15 -2.28
CA TRP A 180 -4.07 10.87 -3.07
C TRP A 180 -4.41 10.27 -4.44
N ILE A 181 -5.33 9.31 -4.48
CA ILE A 181 -5.84 8.70 -5.73
C ILE A 181 -6.52 9.76 -6.60
N THR A 182 -7.37 10.60 -6.00
CA THR A 182 -8.07 11.68 -6.71
C THR A 182 -7.09 12.62 -7.39
N TYR A 183 -5.99 12.98 -6.73
CA TYR A 183 -4.94 13.79 -7.34
C TYR A 183 -4.35 13.13 -8.59
N TRP A 184 -4.00 11.84 -8.51
CA TRP A 184 -3.37 11.14 -9.64
C TRP A 184 -4.34 10.86 -10.79
N LEU A 185 -5.61 10.56 -10.52
CA LEU A 185 -6.65 10.48 -11.55
C LEU A 185 -6.77 11.81 -12.30
N LYS A 186 -6.85 12.94 -11.58
CA LYS A 186 -6.92 14.28 -12.19
C LYS A 186 -5.66 14.62 -12.99
N LYS A 187 -4.49 14.35 -12.42
CA LYS A 187 -3.20 14.68 -13.05
C LYS A 187 -2.92 13.86 -14.31
N THR A 188 -3.35 12.60 -14.33
CA THR A 188 -3.14 11.71 -15.48
C THR A 188 -4.31 11.74 -16.48
N GLY A 189 -5.47 12.29 -16.09
CA GLY A 189 -6.69 12.28 -16.91
C GLY A 189 -7.38 10.91 -16.98
N GLN A 190 -6.89 9.93 -16.23
CA GLN A 190 -7.43 8.57 -16.23
C GLN A 190 -8.71 8.50 -15.38
N LYS A 191 -9.69 7.71 -15.85
CA LYS A 191 -10.98 7.47 -15.16
C LYS A 191 -11.19 6.01 -14.78
N LYS A 192 -10.40 5.11 -15.35
CA LYS A 192 -10.33 3.70 -14.99
C LYS A 192 -9.16 3.51 -14.06
N LEU A 193 -9.40 2.81 -12.96
CA LEU A 193 -8.42 2.56 -11.92
C LEU A 193 -8.31 1.07 -11.65
N VAL A 194 -7.10 0.54 -11.69
CA VAL A 194 -6.79 -0.77 -11.14
C VAL A 194 -5.99 -0.60 -9.85
N MET A 195 -6.30 -1.42 -8.85
CA MET A 195 -5.59 -1.45 -7.58
C MET A 195 -5.04 -2.83 -7.26
N ALA A 196 -3.88 -2.90 -6.61
CA ALA A 196 -3.32 -4.15 -6.11
C ALA A 196 -2.46 -3.93 -4.85
N GLY A 197 -2.02 -5.02 -4.22
CA GLY A 197 -1.24 -5.02 -2.98
C GLY A 197 -2.09 -5.31 -1.74
N GLY A 198 -1.46 -5.59 -0.59
CA GLY A 198 -2.16 -6.02 0.61
C GLY A 198 -3.23 -5.05 1.09
N VAL A 199 -2.96 -3.74 1.01
CA VAL A 199 -3.90 -2.68 1.43
C VAL A 199 -5.13 -2.62 0.52
N ALA A 200 -5.02 -3.04 -0.74
CA ALA A 200 -6.16 -3.10 -1.67
C ALA A 200 -7.20 -4.17 -1.28
N SER A 201 -6.90 -5.04 -0.32
CA SER A 201 -7.87 -5.97 0.26
C SER A 201 -8.87 -5.30 1.23
N ASN A 202 -8.65 -4.02 1.58
CA ASN A 202 -9.53 -3.28 2.47
C ASN A 202 -10.84 -2.87 1.76
N VAL A 203 -11.91 -3.63 1.98
CA VAL A 203 -13.19 -3.43 1.27
C VAL A 203 -13.86 -2.09 1.59
N LYS A 204 -13.63 -1.50 2.77
CA LYS A 204 -14.15 -0.17 3.11
C LYS A 204 -13.49 0.91 2.27
N LEU A 205 -12.16 0.87 2.15
CA LEU A 205 -11.41 1.75 1.26
C LEU A 205 -11.88 1.60 -0.20
N ASN A 206 -12.05 0.36 -0.67
CA ASN A 206 -12.47 0.07 -2.04
C ASN A 206 -13.85 0.66 -2.34
N GLY A 207 -14.79 0.57 -1.40
CA GLY A 207 -16.12 1.18 -1.52
C GLY A 207 -16.05 2.70 -1.68
N LEU A 208 -15.19 3.37 -0.89
CA LEU A 208 -14.99 4.82 -0.98
C LEU A 208 -14.37 5.22 -2.33
N ILE A 209 -13.35 4.49 -2.77
CA ILE A 209 -12.66 4.77 -4.04
C ILE A 209 -13.62 4.60 -5.21
N ARG A 210 -14.44 3.54 -5.20
CA ARG A 210 -15.46 3.33 -6.23
C ARG A 210 -16.52 4.44 -6.28
N ALA A 211 -16.76 5.12 -5.16
CA ALA A 211 -17.71 6.22 -5.07
C ALA A 211 -17.11 7.59 -5.45
N LEU A 212 -15.80 7.67 -5.73
CA LEU A 212 -15.17 8.93 -6.15
C LEU A 212 -15.74 9.37 -7.52
N PRO A 213 -16.11 10.66 -7.69
CA PRO A 213 -16.61 11.17 -8.97
C PRO A 213 -15.65 11.00 -10.15
N GLU A 214 -14.34 10.95 -9.87
CA GLU A 214 -13.28 10.77 -10.84
C GLU A 214 -13.13 9.32 -11.33
N VAL A 215 -13.72 8.35 -10.62
CA VAL A 215 -13.61 6.91 -10.92
C VAL A 215 -14.87 6.43 -11.66
N GLU A 216 -14.70 6.04 -12.92
CA GLU A 216 -15.75 5.43 -13.74
C GLU A 216 -15.79 3.90 -13.51
N HIS A 217 -14.61 3.28 -13.42
CA HIS A 217 -14.46 1.86 -13.16
C HIS A 217 -13.27 1.59 -12.22
N LEU A 218 -13.49 0.67 -11.29
CA LEU A 218 -12.48 0.16 -10.35
C LEU A 218 -12.36 -1.35 -10.53
N SER A 219 -11.12 -1.84 -10.71
CA SER A 219 -10.76 -3.26 -10.66
C SER A 219 -9.72 -3.48 -9.57
N ILE A 220 -9.78 -4.61 -8.88
CA ILE A 220 -8.89 -4.99 -7.78
C ILE A 220 -8.44 -6.42 -8.00
#